data_AF-A0A9X8URL2-F1
#
_entry.id   AF-A0A9X8URL2-F1
#
_cell.length_a   1.000
_cell.length_b   1.000
_cell.length_c   1.000
_cell.angle_alpha   90.00
_cell.angle_beta   90.00
_cell.angle_gamma   90.00
#
_symmetry.space_group_name_H-M   'P 1'
#
loop_
_entity.id
_entity.type
_entity.pdbx_description
1 polymer ?
#
loop_
_entity_poly.entity_id
_entity_poly.type
_entity_poly.pdbx_seq_one_letter_code
_entity_poly.pdbx_strand_id
1 'polypeptide(L)'
;MVFVVYGKQPSPFPDLEHIEPIIAIVASERECYEIQEKYPETQVSWEARKVQNTEGMELTGGGILYLTHTTLLPYDEDGDGNPIFGIMESPQPTGLYCSRDTAEQEAPGQYLHRVSLGEINLRGVGELL
;
A
#
# COMPACT_ATOMS: atom_id res chain seq x y z
N MET A 1 -5.51 -6.00 13.36
CA MET A 1 -5.95 -5.84 11.96
C MET A 1 -5.56 -4.43 11.52
N VAL A 2 -5.39 -4.23 10.23
CA VAL A 2 -5.17 -2.91 9.62
C VAL A 2 -6.08 -2.79 8.41
N PHE A 3 -6.21 -1.57 7.89
CA PHE A 3 -7.00 -1.29 6.71
C PHE A 3 -6.07 -0.80 5.60
N VAL A 4 -6.10 -1.48 4.46
CA VAL A 4 -5.42 -1.06 3.24
C VAL A 4 -6.37 -0.13 2.51
N VAL A 5 -5.97 1.12 2.32
CA VAL A 5 -6.81 2.18 1.73
C VAL A 5 -6.35 2.44 0.31
N TYR A 6 -7.29 2.43 -0.62
CA TYR A 6 -7.09 2.69 -2.04
C TYR A 6 -7.73 4.02 -2.44
N GLY A 7 -7.09 4.72 -3.38
CA GLY A 7 -7.57 6.00 -3.88
C GLY A 7 -7.65 5.99 -5.39
N LYS A 8 -8.87 5.91 -5.93
CA LYS A 8 -9.08 6.00 -7.36
C LYS A 8 -8.80 7.40 -7.86
N GLN A 9 -7.95 7.49 -8.87
CA GLN A 9 -7.56 8.75 -9.49
C GLN A 9 -7.41 8.60 -11.00
N PRO A 10 -7.46 9.72 -11.75
CA PRO A 10 -7.13 9.72 -13.16
C PRO A 10 -5.76 9.10 -13.36
N SER A 11 -5.70 8.20 -14.33
CA SER A 11 -4.46 7.55 -14.70
C SER A 11 -3.49 8.58 -15.30
N PRO A 12 -2.22 8.61 -14.87
CA PRO A 12 -1.18 9.31 -15.63
C PRO A 12 -0.83 8.57 -16.94
N PHE A 13 -1.35 7.36 -17.15
CA PHE A 13 -1.08 6.49 -18.29
C PHE A 13 -2.08 6.71 -19.42
N PRO A 14 -1.65 6.74 -20.69
CA PRO A 14 -2.52 6.98 -21.83
C PRO A 14 -3.48 5.83 -22.14
N ASP A 15 -3.14 4.60 -21.74
CA ASP A 15 -3.91 3.39 -22.06
C ASP A 15 -4.95 3.03 -20.99
N LEU A 16 -4.95 3.74 -19.86
CA LEU A 16 -5.84 3.53 -18.74
C LEU A 16 -6.58 4.84 -18.43
N GLU A 17 -7.86 4.77 -18.12
CA GLU A 17 -8.58 5.97 -17.68
C GLU A 17 -8.28 6.31 -16.21
N HIS A 18 -8.10 5.27 -15.37
CA HIS A 18 -7.94 5.40 -13.93
C HIS A 18 -6.97 4.37 -13.36
N ILE A 19 -6.40 4.69 -12.20
CA ILE A 19 -5.64 3.77 -11.35
C ILE A 19 -6.14 3.83 -9.91
N GLU A 20 -5.90 2.77 -9.14
CA GLU A 20 -6.30 2.65 -7.72
C GLU A 20 -5.12 2.19 -6.84
N PRO A 21 -4.08 3.03 -6.64
CA PRO A 21 -2.96 2.68 -5.78
C PRO A 21 -3.37 2.58 -4.30
N ILE A 22 -2.55 1.90 -3.50
CA ILE A 22 -2.62 1.96 -2.04
C ILE A 22 -2.16 3.36 -1.61
N ILE A 23 -3.05 4.14 -1.03
CA ILE A 23 -2.78 5.52 -0.61
C ILE A 23 -2.53 5.67 0.89
N ALA A 24 -2.84 4.63 1.68
CA ALA A 24 -2.53 4.55 3.11
C ALA A 24 -2.70 3.13 3.65
N ILE A 25 -2.00 2.80 4.74
CA ILE A 25 -2.38 1.71 5.65
C ILE A 25 -2.70 2.31 7.01
N VAL A 26 -3.87 2.02 7.58
CA VAL A 26 -4.31 2.62 8.86
C VAL A 26 -4.75 1.56 9.87
N ALA A 27 -4.73 1.91 11.16
CA ALA A 27 -5.01 0.97 12.24
C ALA A 27 -6.51 0.77 12.49
N SER A 28 -7.33 1.74 12.10
CA SER A 28 -8.79 1.73 12.34
C SER A 28 -9.62 2.14 11.13
N GLU A 29 -10.84 1.62 11.06
CA GLU A 29 -11.80 2.00 10.01
C GLU A 29 -12.20 3.48 10.12
N ARG A 30 -12.20 4.03 11.34
CA ARG A 30 -12.44 5.45 11.60
C ARG A 30 -11.47 6.34 10.81
N GLU A 31 -10.19 5.98 10.76
CA GLU A 31 -9.19 6.71 9.97
C GLU A 31 -9.47 6.62 8.46
N CYS A 32 -10.08 5.55 7.97
CA CYS A 32 -10.49 5.44 6.57
C CYS A 32 -11.58 6.47 6.23
N TYR A 33 -12.57 6.63 7.11
CA TYR A 33 -13.58 7.67 6.97
C TYR A 33 -12.98 9.08 7.05
N GLU A 34 -12.04 9.31 7.97
CA GLU A 34 -11.33 10.60 8.06
C GLU A 34 -10.56 10.93 6.77
N ILE A 35 -9.94 9.93 6.13
CA ILE A 35 -9.29 10.10 4.82
C ILE A 35 -10.32 10.48 3.75
N GLN A 36 -11.45 9.77 3.68
CA GLN A 36 -12.52 10.06 2.72
C GLN A 36 -13.10 11.47 2.90
N GLU A 37 -13.32 11.92 4.13
CA GLU A 37 -13.81 13.27 4.43
C GLU A 37 -12.78 14.36 4.07
N LYS A 38 -11.49 14.06 4.26
CA LYS A 38 -10.40 15.00 3.99
C LYS A 38 -10.11 15.18 2.50
N TYR A 39 -10.35 14.16 1.68
CA TYR A 39 -10.10 14.16 0.23
C TYR A 39 -11.37 13.82 -0.56
N PRO A 40 -12.40 14.68 -0.53
CA PRO A 40 -13.71 14.39 -1.13
C PRO A 40 -13.66 14.23 -2.65
N GLU A 41 -12.62 14.74 -3.31
CA GLU A 41 -12.37 14.57 -4.74
C GLU A 41 -11.80 13.19 -5.12
N THR A 42 -11.32 12.41 -4.14
CA THR A 42 -10.76 11.07 -4.37
C THR A 42 -11.83 10.04 -4.03
N GLN A 43 -12.10 9.11 -4.95
CA GLN A 43 -12.94 7.96 -4.62
C GLN A 43 -12.11 6.96 -3.79
N VAL A 44 -12.30 7.03 -2.48
CA VAL A 44 -11.59 6.19 -1.49
C VAL A 44 -12.34 4.88 -1.28
N SER A 45 -11.60 3.77 -1.20
CA SER A 45 -12.09 2.46 -0.77
C SER A 45 -11.08 1.80 0.16
N TRP A 46 -11.47 0.79 0.94
CA TRP A 46 -10.55 0.08 1.82
C TRP A 46 -10.94 -1.38 2.03
N GLU A 47 -9.95 -2.18 2.41
CA GLU A 47 -10.16 -3.56 2.86
C GLU A 47 -9.46 -3.82 4.19
N ALA A 48 -10.10 -4.64 5.04
CA ALA A 48 -9.51 -5.07 6.29
C ALA A 48 -8.55 -6.24 6.05
N ARG A 49 -7.30 -6.10 6.52
CA ARG A 49 -6.29 -7.16 6.44
C ARG A 49 -5.78 -7.54 7.82
N LYS A 50 -5.56 -8.85 8.00
CA LYS A 50 -4.87 -9.37 9.17
C LYS A 50 -3.36 -9.21 8.96
N VAL A 51 -2.71 -8.55 9.91
CA VAL A 51 -1.25 -8.54 10.00
C VAL A 51 -0.80 -9.92 10.48
N GLN A 52 0.10 -10.56 9.74
CA GLN A 52 0.62 -11.88 10.09
C GLN A 52 1.76 -11.76 11.09
N ASN A 53 1.87 -12.76 11.98
CA ASN A 53 2.95 -12.91 12.95
C ASN A 53 3.17 -11.68 13.86
N THR A 54 2.09 -11.18 14.48
CA THR A 54 2.14 -10.03 15.41
C THR A 54 2.47 -10.41 16.86
N GLU A 55 2.99 -11.60 17.12
CA GLU A 55 3.23 -12.04 18.51
C GLU A 55 4.23 -11.10 19.20
N GLY A 56 3.75 -10.37 20.22
CA GLY A 56 4.56 -9.42 20.98
C GLY A 56 4.78 -8.05 20.33
N MET A 57 4.13 -7.73 19.21
CA MET A 57 4.24 -6.42 18.56
C MET A 57 2.95 -5.60 18.66
N GLU A 58 3.04 -4.40 19.24
CA GLU A 58 1.99 -3.39 19.12
C GLU A 58 2.13 -2.63 17.80
N LEU A 59 1.03 -2.61 17.04
CA LEU A 59 0.90 -1.79 15.84
C LEU A 59 0.71 -0.33 16.27
N THR A 60 1.81 0.39 16.35
CA THR A 60 1.82 1.81 16.67
C THR A 60 1.92 2.64 15.39
N GLY A 61 1.35 3.85 15.41
CA GLY A 61 1.47 4.78 14.29
C GLY A 61 2.94 5.02 13.92
N GLY A 62 3.25 5.01 12.62
CA GLY A 62 4.62 5.06 12.09
C GLY A 62 5.35 3.71 12.03
N GLY A 63 4.74 2.62 12.52
CA GLY A 63 5.30 1.27 12.38
C GLY A 63 5.45 0.85 10.93
N ILE A 64 6.53 0.14 10.60
CA ILE A 64 6.78 -0.35 9.24
C ILE A 64 6.07 -1.69 9.03
N LEU A 65 5.39 -1.80 7.90
CA LEU A 65 4.74 -3.01 7.44
C LEU A 65 5.30 -3.39 6.07
N TYR A 66 5.27 -4.69 5.78
CA TYR A 66 5.72 -5.27 4.52
C TYR A 66 4.54 -5.98 3.88
N LEU A 67 4.07 -5.45 2.77
CA LEU A 67 3.07 -6.08 1.92
C LEU A 67 3.78 -6.95 0.90
N THR A 68 3.20 -8.11 0.62
CA THR A 68 3.71 -9.05 -0.38
C THR A 68 2.76 -9.07 -1.56
N HIS A 69 3.32 -9.13 -2.77
CA HIS A 69 2.55 -9.10 -4.00
C HIS A 69 3.07 -10.17 -4.97
N THR A 70 2.14 -10.88 -5.63
CA THR A 70 2.48 -11.82 -6.71
C THR A 70 3.00 -11.10 -7.95
N THR A 71 2.54 -9.87 -8.16
CA THR A 71 2.95 -8.99 -9.25
C THR A 71 3.16 -7.59 -8.71
N LEU A 72 4.31 -7.02 -9.02
CA LEU A 72 4.68 -5.69 -8.56
C LEU A 72 5.52 -5.06 -9.66
N LEU A 73 4.82 -4.62 -10.71
CA LEU A 73 5.45 -3.85 -11.76
C LEU A 73 5.50 -2.41 -11.25
N PRO A 74 6.67 -1.75 -11.17
CA PRO A 74 6.68 -0.29 -11.04
C PRO A 74 6.00 0.27 -12.28
N TYR A 75 5.06 1.20 -12.09
CA TYR A 75 4.19 1.63 -13.18
C TYR A 75 4.74 2.81 -13.96
N ASP A 76 5.71 3.52 -13.40
CA ASP A 76 6.39 4.63 -14.08
C ASP A 76 7.89 4.55 -13.81
N GLU A 77 8.67 5.06 -14.74
CA GLU A 77 10.11 5.25 -14.61
C GLU A 77 10.39 6.76 -14.75
N ASP A 78 11.26 7.31 -13.92
CA ASP A 78 11.71 8.69 -14.09
C ASP A 78 12.47 8.87 -15.42
N GLY A 79 12.90 10.10 -15.72
CA GLY A 79 13.64 10.40 -16.95
C GLY A 79 14.97 9.63 -17.10
N ASP A 80 15.44 8.95 -16.05
CA ASP A 80 16.65 8.13 -16.02
C ASP A 80 16.34 6.62 -16.05
N GLY A 81 15.06 6.23 -16.16
CA GLY A 81 14.64 4.82 -16.17
C GLY A 81 14.48 4.21 -14.77
N ASN A 82 14.51 5.01 -13.70
CA ASN A 82 14.34 4.48 -12.35
C ASN A 82 12.85 4.38 -12.00
N PRO A 83 12.40 3.29 -11.38
CA PRO A 83 11.00 3.16 -11.01
C PRO A 83 10.56 4.29 -10.06
N ILE A 84 9.45 4.96 -10.39
CA ILE A 84 8.78 5.89 -9.48
C ILE A 84 8.04 5.06 -8.42
N PHE A 85 8.65 4.96 -7.25
CA PHE A 85 8.18 4.11 -6.15
C PHE A 85 6.76 4.48 -5.68
N GLY A 86 5.95 3.46 -5.39
CA GLY A 86 4.65 3.59 -4.70
C GLY A 86 3.41 3.69 -5.57
N ILE A 87 3.52 3.99 -6.87
CA ILE A 87 2.38 3.98 -7.79
C ILE A 87 2.15 2.55 -8.24
N MET A 88 0.96 2.02 -7.94
CA MET A 88 0.49 0.74 -8.48
C MET A 88 -0.88 0.88 -9.16
N GLU A 89 -1.09 0.38 -10.39
CA GLU A 89 -2.40 0.43 -11.09
C GLU A 89 -3.51 -0.25 -10.27
N SER A 90 -3.26 -1.48 -9.82
CA SER A 90 -4.21 -2.26 -9.02
C SER A 90 -3.45 -3.20 -8.07
N PRO A 91 -2.78 -2.65 -7.05
CA PRO A 91 -2.07 -3.44 -6.06
C PRO A 91 -3.04 -4.37 -5.34
N GLN A 92 -2.73 -5.67 -5.35
CA GLN A 92 -3.45 -6.68 -4.58
C GLN A 92 -2.47 -7.39 -3.64
N PRO A 93 -2.30 -6.88 -2.41
CA PRO A 93 -1.45 -7.55 -1.43
C PRO A 93 -1.97 -8.98 -1.16
N THR A 94 -1.08 -9.96 -1.19
CA THR A 94 -1.41 -11.35 -0.83
C THR A 94 -1.19 -11.60 0.67
N GLY A 95 -0.23 -10.90 1.27
CA GLY A 95 0.09 -10.96 2.70
C GLY A 95 0.63 -9.63 3.21
N LEU A 96 0.56 -9.45 4.54
CA LEU A 96 1.00 -8.24 5.23
C LEU A 96 1.66 -8.64 6.56
N TYR A 97 2.88 -8.15 6.79
CA TYR A 97 3.79 -8.61 7.84
C TYR A 97 4.45 -7.44 8.57
N CYS A 98 4.82 -7.63 9.85
CA CYS A 98 5.57 -6.64 10.63
C CYS A 98 7.09 -6.69 10.41
N SER A 99 7.60 -7.74 9.76
CA SER A 99 9.03 -7.95 9.53
C SER A 99 9.28 -8.38 8.10
N ARG A 100 10.39 -7.89 7.53
CA ARG A 100 10.90 -8.29 6.23
C ARG A 100 11.23 -9.78 6.22
N ASP A 101 11.99 -10.25 7.21
CA ASP A 101 12.45 -11.64 7.28
C ASP A 101 11.25 -12.62 7.27
N THR A 102 10.19 -12.29 8.03
CA THR A 102 8.96 -13.09 8.03
C THR A 102 8.26 -13.05 6.67
N ALA A 103 8.19 -11.89 6.02
CA ALA A 103 7.58 -11.76 4.70
C ALA A 103 8.34 -12.60 3.65
N GLU A 104 9.67 -12.54 3.66
CA GLU A 104 10.53 -13.32 2.74
C GLU A 104 10.44 -14.82 3.01
N GLN A 105 10.33 -15.23 4.28
CA GLN A 105 10.18 -16.63 4.67
C GLN A 105 8.80 -17.21 4.29
N GLU A 106 7.72 -16.47 4.54
CA GLU A 106 6.34 -16.95 4.38
C GLU A 106 5.80 -16.75 2.95
N ALA A 107 6.35 -15.79 2.20
CA ALA A 107 5.97 -15.50 0.82
C ALA A 107 7.21 -15.45 -0.10
N PRO A 108 7.98 -16.54 -0.21
CA PRO A 108 9.20 -16.56 -1.01
C PRO A 108 8.90 -16.29 -2.49
N GLY A 109 9.71 -15.43 -3.11
CA GLY A 109 9.57 -15.07 -4.53
C GLY A 109 8.46 -14.07 -4.83
N GLN A 110 7.75 -13.57 -3.81
CA GLN A 110 6.87 -12.41 -3.97
C GLN A 110 7.65 -11.12 -3.81
N TYR A 111 7.14 -10.08 -4.45
CA TYR A 111 7.69 -8.74 -4.32
C TYR A 111 7.26 -8.12 -3.00
N LEU A 112 8.13 -7.27 -2.44
CA LEU A 112 7.88 -6.60 -1.18
C LEU A 112 7.59 -5.12 -1.38
N HIS A 113 6.57 -4.65 -0.68
CA HIS A 113 6.19 -3.26 -0.61
C HIS A 113 6.24 -2.80 0.84
N ARG A 114 7.23 -1.97 1.15
CA ARG A 114 7.48 -1.41 2.48
C ARG A 114 6.66 -0.15 2.66
N VAL A 115 5.80 -0.11 3.66
CA VAL A 115 4.93 1.04 3.96
C VAL A 115 4.98 1.40 5.44
N SER A 116 4.65 2.65 5.77
CA SER A 116 4.51 3.09 7.16
C SER A 116 3.02 3.16 7.54
N LEU A 117 2.68 2.65 8.72
CA LEU A 117 1.32 2.73 9.26
C LEU A 117 0.95 4.19 9.57
N GLY A 118 -0.18 4.66 9.04
CA GLY A 118 -0.68 6.02 9.19
C GLY A 118 -0.09 7.03 8.19
N GLU A 119 0.83 6.60 7.31
CA GLU A 119 1.30 7.43 6.20
C GLU A 119 0.21 7.52 5.12
N ILE A 120 0.01 8.73 4.58
CA ILE A 120 -0.97 9.00 3.53
C ILE A 120 -0.28 9.68 2.36
N ASN A 121 -0.40 9.10 1.17
CA ASN A 121 0.05 9.69 -0.09
C ASN A 121 -0.96 9.36 -1.19
N LEU A 122 -1.65 10.37 -1.72
CA LEU A 122 -2.66 10.16 -2.76
C LEU A 122 -2.09 9.58 -4.04
N ARG A 123 -0.78 9.74 -4.32
CA ARG A 123 -0.13 9.12 -5.47
C ARG A 123 0.23 7.65 -5.24
N GLY A 124 0.16 7.19 -4.01
CA GLY A 124 0.61 5.86 -3.60
C GLY A 124 1.67 5.94 -2.51
N VAL A 125 1.54 5.08 -1.49
CA VAL A 125 2.50 5.02 -0.37
C VAL A 125 3.57 3.97 -0.60
N GLY A 126 4.67 4.10 0.13
CA GLY A 126 5.68 3.06 0.30
C GLY A 126 6.72 2.91 -0.80
N GLU A 127 7.63 2.00 -0.53
CA GLU A 127 8.82 1.71 -1.32
C GLU A 127 8.80 0.25 -1.76
N LEU A 128 9.11 0.00 -3.03
CA LEU A 128 9.21 -1.34 -3.60
C LEU A 128 10.63 -1.86 -3.34
N LEU A 129 10.76 -3.06 -2.75
CA LEU A 129 12.04 -3.66 -2.31
C LEU A 129 12.48 -4.85 -3.16
#